data_AF-A0A432J627-F1
#
_entry.id   AF-A0A432J627-F1
#
_cell.length_a   1.000
_cell.length_b   1.000
_cell.length_c   1.000
_cell.angle_alpha   90.00
_cell.angle_beta   90.00
_cell.angle_gamma   90.00
#
_symmetry.space_group_name_H-M   'P 1'
#
loop_
_entity.id
_entity.type
_entity.pdbx_description
1 polymer ?
#
loop_
_entity_poly.entity_id
_entity_poly.type
_entity_poly.pdbx_seq_one_letter_code
_entity_poly.pdbx_strand_id
1 'polypeptide(L)'
;MQKSQNFPQFDHHFYLYQEIAPVSVLVSSTFNPVDFYRFLTHEPDNLLHFPAIAFIDLKLGALDSDPENGDIGDLPYDFISILRDALISLRDKNIHSKMVDRTHTVEHPYRTIDTGIYIGNMDDLIYYPMPSAEELDRDHFEWWHSANI
;
A
#
# COMPACT_ATOMS: atom_id res chain seq x y z
N MET A 1 21.07 14.72 17.20
CA MET A 1 22.07 13.77 16.66
C MET A 1 22.65 14.37 15.39
N GLN A 2 23.97 14.36 15.21
CA GLN A 2 24.62 14.89 14.00
C GLN A 2 24.76 13.79 12.95
N LYS A 3 24.58 14.15 11.67
CA LYS A 3 24.87 13.26 10.55
C LYS A 3 26.38 12.99 10.52
N SER A 4 26.78 11.73 10.39
CA SER A 4 28.18 11.30 10.27
C SER A 4 28.31 10.42 9.04
N GLN A 5 29.38 10.64 8.27
CA GLN A 5 29.78 9.73 7.19
C GLN A 5 30.88 8.77 7.64
N ASN A 6 31.30 8.84 8.91
CA ASN A 6 32.25 7.90 9.50
C ASN A 6 31.50 6.61 9.86
N PHE A 7 31.31 5.75 8.86
CA PHE A 7 30.79 4.40 9.08
C PHE A 7 31.81 3.56 9.86
N PRO A 8 31.38 2.63 10.73
CA PRO A 8 32.29 1.74 11.43
C PRO A 8 32.92 0.75 10.45
N GLN A 9 34.03 0.14 10.87
CA GLN A 9 34.59 -0.99 10.12
C GLN A 9 33.70 -2.22 10.34
N PHE A 10 33.32 -2.88 9.25
CA PHE A 10 32.46 -4.04 9.25
C PHE A 10 33.32 -5.31 9.15
N ASP A 11 33.57 -5.98 10.28
CA ASP A 11 34.48 -7.14 10.40
C ASP A 11 33.80 -8.46 10.77
N HIS A 12 32.47 -8.47 10.83
CA HIS A 12 31.68 -9.65 11.13
C HIS A 12 31.49 -10.52 9.90
N HIS A 13 31.46 -11.85 10.12
CA HIS A 13 31.14 -12.80 9.05
C HIS A 13 29.64 -12.81 8.71
N PHE A 14 28.77 -12.42 9.66
CA PHE A 14 27.32 -12.39 9.48
C PHE A 14 26.74 -11.13 10.13
N TYR A 15 25.67 -10.62 9.53
CA TYR A 15 24.92 -9.47 10.02
C TYR A 15 23.43 -9.81 10.07
N LEU A 16 22.75 -9.32 11.11
CA LEU A 16 21.29 -9.40 11.25
C LEU A 16 20.75 -7.98 11.30
N TYR A 17 19.78 -7.70 10.44
CA TYR A 17 19.13 -6.40 10.37
C TYR A 17 17.63 -6.60 10.57
N GLN A 18 16.97 -5.65 11.22
CA GLN A 18 15.53 -5.53 11.21
C GLN A 18 15.20 -4.17 10.61
N GLU A 19 14.33 -4.18 9.61
CA GLU A 19 13.80 -2.95 9.06
C GLU A 19 12.91 -2.28 10.10
N ILE A 20 13.21 -1.03 10.40
CA ILE A 20 12.30 -0.16 11.15
C ILE A 20 11.58 0.67 10.08
N ALA A 21 10.75 0.01 9.27
CA ALA A 21 9.87 0.69 8.32
C ALA A 21 8.98 1.61 9.15
N PRO A 22 9.10 2.94 9.03
CA PRO A 22 8.73 3.80 10.15
C PRO A 22 7.22 3.90 10.35
N VAL A 23 6.41 3.56 9.33
CA VAL A 23 4.94 3.69 9.34
C VAL A 23 4.29 2.68 8.39
N SER A 24 3.35 1.87 8.88
CA SER A 24 2.49 0.97 8.09
C SER A 24 1.06 1.53 8.00
N VAL A 25 0.92 2.72 7.43
CA VAL A 25 -0.39 3.37 7.28
C VAL A 25 -1.19 2.71 6.16
N LEU A 26 -2.48 2.52 6.41
CA LEU A 26 -3.46 2.24 5.37
C LEU A 26 -4.16 3.54 4.97
N VAL A 27 -4.21 3.83 3.68
CA VAL A 27 -4.73 5.10 3.15
C VAL A 27 -5.77 4.82 2.08
N SER A 28 -6.92 5.48 2.17
CA SER A 28 -7.86 5.61 1.06
C SER A 28 -7.52 6.88 0.28
N SER A 29 -7.53 6.82 -1.06
CA SER A 29 -7.22 7.96 -1.92
C SER A 29 -8.09 8.00 -3.17
N THR A 30 -8.25 9.22 -3.72
CA THR A 30 -8.79 9.47 -5.07
C THR A 30 -7.72 9.41 -6.15
N PHE A 31 -6.44 9.32 -5.77
CA PHE A 31 -5.32 9.18 -6.69
C PHE A 31 -5.16 7.72 -7.13
N ASN A 32 -4.84 7.52 -8.40
CA ASN A 32 -4.29 6.25 -8.86
C ASN A 32 -2.86 6.04 -8.28
N PRO A 33 -2.25 4.85 -8.39
CA PRO A 33 -0.93 4.59 -7.81
C PRO A 33 0.17 5.57 -8.24
N VAL A 34 0.17 6.04 -9.50
CA VAL A 34 1.18 6.97 -10.01
C VAL A 34 1.01 8.36 -9.40
N ASP A 35 -0.22 8.86 -9.34
CA ASP A 35 -0.53 10.16 -8.75
C ASP A 35 -0.33 10.15 -7.23
N PHE A 36 -0.66 9.03 -6.57
CA PHE A 36 -0.44 8.84 -5.13
C PHE A 36 1.06 8.85 -4.80
N TYR A 37 1.86 8.17 -5.61
CA TYR A 37 3.32 8.22 -5.51
C TYR A 37 3.83 9.65 -5.63
N ARG A 38 3.48 10.37 -6.70
CA ARG A 38 3.92 11.76 -6.91
C ARG A 38 3.50 12.68 -5.76
N PHE A 39 2.28 12.51 -5.27
CA PHE A 39 1.76 13.25 -4.13
C PHE A 39 2.63 13.08 -2.87
N LEU A 40 3.17 11.88 -2.64
CA LEU A 40 3.98 11.59 -1.46
C LEU A 40 5.48 11.92 -1.62
N THR A 41 6.01 11.90 -2.84
CA THR A 41 7.46 12.05 -3.09
C THR A 41 7.87 13.37 -3.74
N HIS A 42 6.95 14.10 -4.39
CA HIS A 42 7.29 15.29 -5.20
C HIS A 42 6.53 16.55 -4.80
N GLU A 43 5.37 16.46 -4.15
CA GLU A 43 4.59 17.63 -3.74
C GLU A 43 5.18 18.29 -2.48
N PRO A 44 5.74 19.51 -2.58
CA PRO A 44 6.47 20.15 -1.47
C PRO A 44 5.55 20.69 -0.38
N ASP A 45 4.31 21.01 -0.72
CA ASP A 45 3.31 21.55 0.21
C ASP A 45 2.55 20.43 0.96
N ASN A 46 2.84 19.16 0.64
CA ASN A 46 2.26 18.03 1.36
C ASN A 46 2.88 17.93 2.75
N LEU A 47 2.03 17.80 3.77
CA LEU A 47 2.46 17.59 5.15
C LEU A 47 3.26 16.29 5.32
N LEU A 48 2.98 15.29 4.48
CA LEU A 48 3.66 14.01 4.45
C LEU A 48 4.51 13.89 3.18
N HIS A 49 5.82 14.07 3.34
CA HIS A 49 6.78 13.96 2.25
C HIS A 49 7.78 12.85 2.55
N PHE A 50 7.91 11.90 1.62
CA PHE A 50 8.77 10.72 1.75
C PHE A 50 9.82 10.70 0.64
N PRO A 51 11.10 10.43 0.94
CA PRO A 51 12.14 10.34 -0.09
C PRO A 51 12.01 9.08 -0.96
N ALA A 52 11.33 8.05 -0.44
CA ALA A 52 10.98 6.82 -1.14
C ALA A 52 9.80 6.14 -0.45
N ILE A 53 9.01 5.39 -1.22
CA ILE A 53 7.85 4.63 -0.75
C ILE A 53 7.77 3.26 -1.45
N ALA A 54 7.26 2.27 -0.74
CA ALA A 54 6.84 1.00 -1.30
C ALA A 54 5.40 0.75 -0.84
N PHE A 55 4.49 0.45 -1.78
CA PHE A 55 3.07 0.27 -1.49
C PHE A 55 2.42 -0.68 -2.49
N ILE A 56 1.24 -1.16 -2.13
CA ILE A 56 0.40 -2.02 -2.97
C ILE A 56 -0.91 -1.32 -3.24
N ASP A 57 -1.49 -1.59 -4.41
CA ASP A 57 -2.85 -1.19 -4.73
C ASP A 57 -3.83 -2.27 -4.26
N LEU A 58 -4.86 -1.88 -3.51
CA LEU A 58 -5.76 -2.81 -2.82
C LEU A 58 -7.19 -2.69 -3.34
N LYS A 59 -7.82 -3.84 -3.57
CA LYS A 59 -9.20 -3.92 -4.08
C LYS A 59 -10.19 -3.32 -3.09
N LEU A 60 -11.10 -2.49 -3.61
CA LEU A 60 -12.27 -2.01 -2.86
C LEU A 60 -13.55 -2.79 -3.16
N GLY A 61 -13.57 -3.61 -4.23
CA GLY A 61 -14.78 -4.32 -4.64
C GLY A 61 -15.94 -3.35 -4.90
N ALA A 62 -17.13 -3.68 -4.40
CA ALA A 62 -18.30 -2.81 -4.61
C ALA A 62 -18.20 -1.46 -3.88
N LEU A 63 -17.29 -1.31 -2.89
CA LEU A 63 -17.10 -0.06 -2.14
C LEU A 63 -16.61 1.10 -3.01
N ASP A 64 -15.94 0.82 -4.13
CA ASP A 64 -15.50 1.86 -5.06
C ASP A 64 -16.71 2.63 -5.63
N SER A 65 -17.71 1.87 -6.10
CA SER A 65 -18.96 2.42 -6.64
C SER A 65 -19.93 2.91 -5.55
N ASP A 66 -20.03 2.19 -4.43
CA ASP A 66 -20.94 2.51 -3.32
C ASP A 66 -20.26 2.29 -1.96
N PRO A 67 -19.56 3.31 -1.43
CA PRO A 67 -18.94 3.27 -0.12
C PRO A 67 -19.93 3.05 1.02
N GLU A 68 -21.20 3.42 0.89
CA GLU A 68 -22.18 3.33 1.98
C GLU A 68 -22.79 1.93 2.07
N ASN A 69 -23.20 1.36 0.92
CA ASN A 69 -23.96 0.11 0.88
C ASN A 69 -23.32 -1.01 0.05
N GLY A 70 -22.21 -0.74 -0.65
CA GLY A 70 -21.55 -1.75 -1.48
C GLY A 70 -21.11 -2.96 -0.67
N ASP A 71 -21.36 -4.16 -1.18
CA ASP A 71 -20.99 -5.40 -0.51
C ASP A 71 -19.47 -5.59 -0.47
N ILE A 72 -18.94 -6.01 0.68
CA ILE A 72 -17.51 -6.27 0.87
C ILE A 72 -17.11 -7.63 0.29
N GLY A 73 -18.08 -8.53 0.09
CA GLY A 73 -17.84 -9.87 -0.39
C GLY A 73 -16.85 -10.62 0.51
N ASP A 74 -15.75 -11.08 -0.10
CA ASP A 74 -14.71 -11.87 0.55
C ASP A 74 -13.48 -11.03 0.98
N LEU A 75 -13.52 -9.70 0.86
CA LEU A 75 -12.39 -8.85 1.24
C LEU A 75 -12.13 -8.91 2.76
N PRO A 76 -10.88 -9.20 3.21
CA PRO A 76 -10.55 -9.50 4.60
C PRO A 76 -10.29 -8.22 5.42
N TYR A 77 -11.09 -7.17 5.22
CA TYR A 77 -10.89 -5.90 5.91
C TYR A 77 -11.69 -5.86 7.22
N ASP A 78 -11.01 -5.88 8.36
CA ASP A 78 -11.68 -5.91 9.67
C ASP A 78 -12.30 -4.55 10.09
N PHE A 79 -11.87 -3.45 9.47
CA PHE A 79 -12.23 -2.07 9.84
C PHE A 79 -13.19 -1.42 8.80
N ILE A 80 -14.15 -2.19 8.30
CA ILE A 80 -15.08 -1.75 7.23
C ILE A 80 -15.76 -0.42 7.55
N SER A 81 -16.29 -0.23 8.77
CA SER A 81 -16.98 1.02 9.11
C SER A 81 -16.09 2.25 8.93
N ILE A 82 -14.83 2.15 9.36
CA ILE A 82 -13.85 3.24 9.25
C ILE A 82 -13.44 3.45 7.79
N LEU A 83 -13.28 2.36 7.04
CA LEU A 83 -12.99 2.41 5.60
C LEU A 83 -14.12 3.12 4.84
N ARG A 84 -15.39 2.79 5.11
CA ARG A 84 -16.56 3.47 4.51
C ARG A 84 -16.57 4.96 4.84
N ASP A 85 -16.40 5.31 6.11
CA ASP A 85 -16.33 6.72 6.54
C ASP A 85 -15.15 7.47 5.89
N ALA A 86 -14.05 6.77 5.62
CA ALA A 86 -12.92 7.33 4.90
C ALA A 86 -13.29 7.62 3.43
N LEU A 87 -13.81 6.61 2.72
CA LEU A 87 -14.22 6.71 1.32
C LEU A 87 -15.34 7.74 1.10
N ILE A 88 -16.38 7.76 1.93
CA ILE A 88 -17.46 8.77 1.89
C ILE A 88 -16.86 10.16 2.04
N SER A 89 -15.93 10.35 2.98
CA SER A 89 -15.33 11.66 3.19
C SER A 89 -14.46 12.14 2.02
N LEU A 90 -13.95 11.26 1.17
CA LEU A 90 -13.23 11.64 -0.04
C LEU A 90 -14.18 12.14 -1.15
N ARG A 91 -15.45 11.74 -1.13
CA ARG A 91 -16.47 12.25 -2.06
C ARG A 91 -16.93 13.66 -1.69
N ASP A 92 -17.15 13.89 -0.41
CA ASP A 92 -17.85 15.10 0.07
C ASP A 92 -16.91 16.25 0.45
N LYS A 93 -15.63 15.96 0.69
CA LYS A 93 -14.66 16.95 1.15
C LYS A 93 -13.61 17.19 0.06
N ASN A 94 -13.04 18.38 0.06
CA ASN A 94 -11.93 18.75 -0.83
C ASN A 94 -10.58 18.16 -0.33
N ILE A 95 -10.57 16.86 0.00
CA ILE A 95 -9.37 16.11 0.39
C ILE A 95 -9.22 14.91 -0.55
N HIS A 96 -7.99 14.65 -0.99
CA HIS A 96 -7.72 13.57 -1.94
C HIS A 96 -7.28 12.26 -1.30
N SER A 97 -6.80 12.31 -0.05
CA SER A 97 -6.29 11.15 0.68
C SER A 97 -6.65 11.22 2.16
N LYS A 98 -6.93 10.06 2.76
CA LYS A 98 -7.26 9.94 4.19
C LYS A 98 -6.68 8.65 4.75
N MET A 99 -5.98 8.78 5.88
CA MET A 99 -5.52 7.61 6.64
C MET A 99 -6.71 6.89 7.27
N VAL A 100 -6.78 5.58 7.03
CA VAL A 100 -7.78 4.66 7.57
C VAL A 100 -7.25 4.01 8.86
N ASP A 101 -6.00 3.55 8.82
CA ASP A 101 -5.28 2.95 9.94
C ASP A 101 -3.82 3.46 9.94
N ARG A 102 -3.26 3.67 11.13
CA ARG A 102 -1.91 4.23 11.34
C ARG A 102 -0.87 3.17 11.68
N THR A 103 -1.31 1.98 12.05
CA THR A 103 -0.46 0.85 12.45
C THR A 103 -1.02 -0.43 11.84
N HIS A 104 -1.35 -0.36 10.56
CA HIS A 104 -1.95 -1.47 9.85
C HIS A 104 -0.94 -2.60 9.70
N THR A 105 -1.41 -3.84 9.62
CA THR A 105 -0.53 -4.95 9.22
C THR A 105 -0.10 -4.75 7.77
N VAL A 106 1.13 -5.14 7.44
CA VAL A 106 1.62 -5.15 6.05
C VAL A 106 1.38 -6.50 5.37
N GLU A 107 0.80 -7.46 6.10
CA GLU A 107 0.43 -8.77 5.60
C GLU A 107 -0.94 -8.71 4.94
N HIS A 108 -0.96 -8.80 3.61
CA HIS A 108 -2.19 -8.82 2.81
C HIS A 108 -2.25 -10.10 1.98
N PRO A 109 -3.39 -10.79 1.91
CA PRO A 109 -3.57 -11.89 0.98
C PRO A 109 -3.39 -11.42 -0.46
N TYR A 110 -2.68 -12.17 -1.28
CA TYR A 110 -2.38 -11.75 -2.65
C TYR A 110 -3.64 -11.42 -3.46
N ARG A 111 -4.76 -12.13 -3.22
CA ARG A 111 -6.06 -11.82 -3.85
C ARG A 111 -6.60 -10.42 -3.62
N THR A 112 -6.16 -9.71 -2.57
CA THR A 112 -6.61 -8.34 -2.31
C THR A 112 -5.81 -7.30 -3.08
N ILE A 113 -4.67 -7.66 -3.67
CA ILE A 113 -3.91 -6.77 -4.55
C ILE A 113 -4.70 -6.59 -5.84
N ASP A 114 -4.95 -5.33 -6.22
CA ASP A 114 -5.70 -4.99 -7.43
C ASP A 114 -4.78 -4.99 -8.65
N THR A 115 -3.98 -3.93 -8.79
CA THR A 115 -3.09 -3.78 -9.95
C THR A 115 -1.69 -4.35 -9.71
N GLY A 116 -1.10 -4.12 -8.54
CA GLY A 116 0.22 -4.67 -8.23
C GLY A 116 0.96 -3.95 -7.12
N ILE A 117 2.29 -4.11 -7.15
CA ILE A 117 3.23 -3.58 -6.16
C ILE A 117 4.04 -2.46 -6.80
N TYR A 118 4.20 -1.36 -6.06
CA TYR A 118 4.86 -0.14 -6.51
C TYR A 118 6.00 0.21 -5.56
N ILE A 119 7.17 0.54 -6.11
CA ILE A 119 8.34 1.01 -5.35
C ILE A 119 8.90 2.22 -6.07
N GLY A 120 8.96 3.36 -5.39
CA GLY A 120 9.44 4.59 -6.00
C GLY A 120 10.22 5.49 -5.05
N ASN A 121 11.05 6.34 -5.63
CA ASN A 121 11.84 7.37 -4.93
C ASN A 121 11.66 8.73 -5.63
N MET A 122 12.55 9.71 -5.46
CA MET A 122 12.40 11.00 -6.16
C MET A 122 12.74 10.94 -7.66
N ASP A 123 13.42 9.90 -8.12
CA ASP A 123 13.95 9.74 -9.47
C ASP A 123 13.09 8.82 -10.34
N ASP A 124 12.65 7.67 -9.81
CA ASP A 124 11.93 6.64 -10.56
C ASP A 124 10.83 5.90 -9.77
N LEU A 125 9.90 5.31 -10.52
CA LEU A 125 8.83 4.43 -10.02
C LEU A 125 8.90 3.09 -10.76
N ILE A 126 9.02 2.01 -10.01
CA ILE A 126 9.01 0.63 -10.48
C ILE A 126 7.66 0.01 -10.13
N TYR A 127 7.09 -0.74 -11.08
CA TYR A 127 5.81 -1.42 -10.95
C TYR A 127 5.95 -2.92 -11.24
N TYR A 128 5.44 -3.74 -10.33
CA TYR A 128 5.35 -5.19 -10.47
C TYR A 128 3.86 -5.57 -10.59
N PRO A 129 3.38 -5.92 -11.79
CA PRO A 129 1.97 -6.21 -12.01
C PRO A 129 1.53 -7.48 -11.28
N MET A 130 0.34 -7.43 -10.70
CA MET A 130 -0.34 -8.60 -10.17
C MET A 130 -0.94 -9.40 -11.34
N PRO A 131 -0.61 -10.70 -11.49
CA PRO A 131 -1.26 -11.53 -12.50
C PRO A 131 -2.75 -11.67 -12.21
N SER A 132 -3.54 -11.88 -13.26
CA SER A 132 -4.98 -12.08 -13.10
C SER A 132 -5.28 -13.38 -12.35
N ALA A 133 -6.44 -13.46 -11.68
CA ALA A 133 -6.87 -14.68 -11.00
C ALA A 133 -6.89 -15.89 -11.96
N GLU A 134 -7.32 -15.69 -13.20
CA GLU A 134 -7.32 -16.72 -14.24
C GLU A 134 -5.92 -17.23 -14.57
N GLU A 135 -4.93 -16.33 -14.67
CA GLU A 135 -3.53 -16.70 -14.90
C GLU A 135 -2.94 -17.44 -13.70
N LEU A 136 -3.26 -17.00 -12.48
CA LEU A 136 -2.78 -17.65 -11.25
C LEU A 136 -3.36 -19.05 -11.08
N ASP A 137 -4.66 -19.23 -11.36
CA ASP A 137 -5.31 -20.54 -11.34
C ASP A 137 -4.75 -21.46 -12.42
N ARG A 138 -4.44 -20.94 -13.61
CA ARG A 138 -3.96 -21.74 -14.74
C ARG A 138 -2.48 -22.12 -14.60
N ASP A 139 -1.63 -21.15 -14.29
CA ASP A 139 -0.17 -21.27 -14.41
C ASP A 139 0.53 -21.47 -13.07
N HIS A 140 -0.14 -21.15 -11.95
CA HIS A 140 0.42 -21.18 -10.60
C HIS A 140 -0.51 -21.85 -9.55
N PHE A 141 -1.35 -22.78 -9.98
CA PHE A 141 -2.45 -23.36 -9.19
C PHE A 141 -2.11 -23.72 -7.74
N GLU A 142 -1.08 -24.57 -7.51
CA GLU A 142 -0.74 -25.07 -6.17
C GLU A 142 -0.30 -23.94 -5.23
N TRP A 143 0.56 -23.05 -5.71
CA TRP A 143 1.00 -21.90 -4.95
C TRP A 143 -0.16 -20.94 -4.67
N TRP A 144 -0.96 -20.65 -5.69
CA TRP A 144 -2.06 -19.71 -5.59
C TRP A 144 -3.14 -20.16 -4.62
N HIS A 145 -3.50 -21.45 -4.62
CA HIS A 145 -4.39 -22.02 -3.62
C HIS A 145 -3.82 -21.93 -2.21
N SER A 146 -2.50 -22.12 -2.03
CA SER A 146 -1.87 -21.98 -0.72
C SER A 146 -1.74 -20.53 -0.25
N ALA A 147 -1.54 -19.59 -1.18
CA ALA A 147 -1.34 -18.17 -0.88
C ALA A 147 -2.66 -17.41 -0.61
N ASN A 148 -3.80 -18.07 -0.85
CA ASN A 148 -5.14 -17.53 -0.63
C ASN A 148 -5.84 -18.04 0.64
N ILE A 149 -5.17 -18.91 1.43
CA ILE A 149 -5.69 -19.44 2.70
C ILE A 149 -5.60 -18.38 3.79
#